data_AF-A0A521P1X4-F1
#
_entry.id   AF-A0A521P1X4-F1
#
_cell.length_a   1.000
_cell.length_b   1.000
_cell.length_c   1.000
_cell.angle_alpha   90.00
_cell.angle_beta   90.00
_cell.angle_gamma   90.00
#
_symmetry.space_group_name_H-M   'P 1'
#
loop_
_entity.id
_entity.type
_entity.pdbx_description
1 polymer ?
#
loop_
_entity_poly.entity_id
_entity_poly.type
_entity_poly.pdbx_seq_one_letter_code
_entity_poly.pdbx_strand_id
1 'polypeptide(L)'
;MTISIEQLGKLMLAKRGSRGVRAAAEEVNISSATFSRVENGHMPDLETFAKICKWIDRAPGEFLGFEGAADASGPRGAQVHLRKKTTVSPETAESLGALILKAQTAAQVRNRLLG
;
A
#
# COMPACT_ATOMS: atom_id res chain seq x y z
N MET A 1 -11.56 5.63 6.81
CA MET A 1 -12.83 5.14 6.22
C MET A 1 -12.56 3.79 5.57
N THR A 2 -13.26 2.73 5.98
CA THR A 2 -13.15 1.37 5.42
C THR A 2 -14.09 1.24 4.21
N ILE A 3 -13.57 0.78 3.07
CA ILE A 3 -14.40 0.45 1.91
C ILE A 3 -15.07 -0.92 2.14
N SER A 4 -16.39 -1.01 1.97
CA SER A 4 -17.15 -2.26 2.19
C SER A 4 -16.94 -3.28 1.05
N ILE A 5 -17.25 -4.55 1.31
CA ILE A 5 -17.18 -5.60 0.29
C ILE A 5 -18.14 -5.34 -0.89
N GLU A 6 -19.29 -4.70 -0.63
CA GLU A 6 -20.22 -4.28 -1.67
C GLU A 6 -19.62 -3.23 -2.60
N GLN A 7 -18.81 -2.31 -2.04
CA GLN A 7 -18.07 -1.34 -2.84
C GLN A 7 -16.97 -2.00 -3.68
N LEU A 8 -16.33 -3.06 -3.18
CA LEU A 8 -15.41 -3.87 -3.99
C LEU A 8 -16.12 -4.44 -5.22
N GLY A 9 -17.31 -5.02 -5.05
CA GLY A 9 -18.12 -5.53 -6.15
C GLY A 9 -18.48 -4.45 -7.18
N LYS A 10 -18.86 -3.25 -6.72
CA LYS A 10 -19.12 -2.09 -7.60
C LYS A 10 -17.88 -1.66 -8.39
N LEU A 11 -16.70 -1.66 -7.77
CA LEU A 11 -15.43 -1.34 -8.45
C LEU A 11 -15.07 -2.39 -9.50
N MET A 12 -15.30 -3.67 -9.19
CA MET A 12 -15.13 -4.75 -10.17
C MET A 12 -16.08 -4.59 -11.36
N LEU A 13 -17.35 -4.27 -11.11
CA LEU A 13 -18.34 -4.01 -12.16
C LEU A 13 -17.95 -2.81 -13.03
N ALA A 14 -17.48 -1.72 -12.40
CA ALA A 14 -17.02 -0.53 -13.11
C ALA A 14 -15.80 -0.83 -14.02
N LYS A 15 -14.84 -1.62 -13.53
CA LYS A 15 -13.67 -2.02 -14.33
C LYS A 15 -14.02 -3.03 -15.43
N ARG A 16 -14.93 -3.96 -15.16
CA ARG A 16 -15.44 -4.94 -16.14
C ARG A 16 -16.19 -4.24 -17.28
N GLY A 17 -17.00 -3.23 -16.96
CA GLY A 17 -17.81 -2.51 -17.93
C GLY A 17 -18.73 -3.46 -18.72
N SER A 18 -18.63 -3.43 -20.05
CA SER A 18 -19.39 -4.30 -20.94
C SER A 18 -18.79 -5.70 -21.14
N ARG A 19 -17.62 -6.00 -20.56
CA ARG A 19 -16.99 -7.32 -20.72
C ARG A 19 -17.77 -8.40 -19.99
N GLY A 20 -17.78 -9.60 -20.55
CA GLY A 20 -18.37 -10.77 -19.91
C GLY A 20 -17.60 -11.18 -18.65
N VAL A 21 -18.31 -11.74 -17.67
CA VAL A 21 -17.73 -12.22 -16.40
C VAL A 21 -16.58 -13.22 -16.62
N ARG A 22 -16.68 -14.08 -17.64
CA ARG A 22 -15.63 -15.06 -17.97
C ARG A 22 -14.33 -14.40 -18.39
N ALA A 23 -14.39 -13.42 -19.29
CA ALA A 23 -13.22 -12.69 -19.76
C ALA A 23 -12.54 -11.92 -18.60
N ALA A 24 -13.32 -11.25 -17.76
CA ALA A 24 -12.78 -10.55 -16.60
C ALA A 24 -12.17 -11.50 -15.56
N ALA A 25 -12.78 -12.67 -15.34
CA ALA A 25 -12.24 -13.68 -14.44
C ALA A 25 -10.91 -14.27 -14.92
N GLU A 26 -10.75 -14.46 -16.24
CA GLU A 26 -9.48 -14.87 -16.85
C GLU A 26 -8.38 -13.81 -16.66
N GLU A 27 -8.70 -12.51 -16.81
CA GLU A 27 -7.75 -11.42 -16.54
C GLU A 27 -7.26 -11.41 -15.09
N VAL A 28 -8.15 -11.72 -14.13
CA VAL A 28 -7.83 -11.78 -12.69
C VAL A 28 -7.16 -13.11 -12.31
N ASN A 29 -7.22 -14.11 -13.19
CA ASN A 29 -6.79 -15.49 -12.94
C ASN A 29 -7.54 -16.15 -11.76
N ILE A 30 -8.87 -16.06 -11.79
CA ILE A 30 -9.80 -16.73 -10.86
C ILE A 30 -10.96 -17.40 -11.61
N SER A 31 -11.70 -18.28 -10.94
CA SER A 31 -12.89 -18.90 -11.57
C SER A 31 -13.99 -17.86 -11.81
N SER A 32 -14.77 -18.03 -12.89
CA SER A 32 -15.91 -17.16 -13.18
C SER A 32 -16.96 -17.17 -12.08
N ALA A 33 -17.11 -18.31 -11.38
CA ALA A 33 -18.00 -18.43 -10.23
C ALA A 33 -17.50 -17.58 -9.04
N THR A 34 -16.19 -17.62 -8.75
CA THR A 34 -15.58 -16.79 -7.70
C THR A 34 -15.74 -15.31 -8.03
N PHE A 35 -15.43 -14.91 -9.27
CA PHE A 35 -15.58 -13.52 -9.72
C PHE A 35 -17.02 -13.02 -9.52
N SER A 36 -18.01 -13.80 -9.97
CA SER A 36 -19.44 -13.43 -9.85
C SER A 36 -19.90 -13.35 -8.38
N ARG A 37 -19.43 -14.25 -7.51
CA ARG A 37 -19.77 -14.20 -6.08
C ARG A 37 -19.25 -12.92 -5.43
N VAL A 38 -18.00 -12.55 -5.70
CA VAL A 38 -17.40 -11.33 -5.14
C VAL A 38 -18.04 -10.07 -5.73
N GLU A 39 -18.35 -10.07 -7.03
CA GLU A 39 -19.09 -8.97 -7.68
C GLU A 39 -20.46 -8.75 -7.00
N ASN A 40 -21.12 -9.83 -6.57
CA ASN A 40 -22.38 -9.81 -5.83
C ASN A 40 -22.22 -9.59 -4.31
N GLY A 41 -21.03 -9.22 -3.82
CA GLY A 41 -20.80 -8.83 -2.42
C GLY A 41 -20.41 -9.96 -1.46
N HIS A 42 -20.04 -11.14 -1.96
CA HIS A 42 -19.52 -12.21 -1.08
C HIS A 42 -18.04 -11.97 -0.74
N MET A 43 -17.66 -12.31 0.49
CA MET A 43 -16.28 -12.20 0.96
C MET A 43 -15.36 -13.20 0.25
N PRO A 44 -14.31 -12.74 -0.47
CA PRO A 44 -13.25 -13.60 -0.99
C PRO A 44 -12.27 -14.05 0.10
N ASP A 45 -11.50 -15.10 -0.18
CA ASP A 45 -10.28 -15.39 0.57
C ASP A 45 -9.19 -14.33 0.28
N LEU A 46 -8.09 -14.37 1.05
CA LEU A 46 -7.00 -13.40 0.93
C LEU A 46 -6.28 -13.46 -0.41
N GLU A 47 -6.15 -14.63 -1.03
CA GLU A 47 -5.47 -14.79 -2.31
C GLU A 47 -6.28 -14.16 -3.44
N THR A 48 -7.56 -14.49 -3.49
CA THR A 48 -8.54 -13.94 -4.43
C THR A 48 -8.66 -12.43 -4.25
N PHE A 49 -8.73 -11.96 -3.00
CA PHE A 49 -8.76 -10.54 -2.69
C PHE A 49 -7.53 -9.81 -3.24
N ALA A 50 -6.32 -10.33 -3.01
CA ALA A 50 -5.09 -9.72 -3.51
C ALA A 50 -5.04 -9.65 -5.04
N LYS A 51 -5.49 -10.71 -5.73
CA LYS A 51 -5.60 -10.75 -7.20
C LYS A 51 -6.57 -9.68 -7.70
N ILE A 52 -7.73 -9.56 -7.07
CA ILE A 52 -8.74 -8.55 -7.42
C ILE A 52 -8.21 -7.15 -7.18
N CYS A 53 -7.61 -6.85 -6.02
CA CYS A 53 -7.00 -5.54 -5.72
C CYS A 53 -5.98 -5.12 -6.78
N LYS A 54 -5.09 -6.05 -7.17
CA LYS A 54 -4.12 -5.82 -8.25
C LYS A 54 -4.83 -5.57 -9.57
N TRP A 55 -5.88 -6.33 -9.88
CA TRP A 55 -6.64 -6.13 -11.10
C TRP A 55 -7.35 -4.79 -11.11
N ILE A 56 -7.97 -4.32 -10.03
CA ILE A 56 -8.66 -3.02 -9.99
C ILE A 56 -7.75 -1.81 -9.74
N ASP A 57 -6.44 -2.04 -9.58
CA ASP A 57 -5.42 -1.02 -9.28
C ASP A 57 -5.73 -0.24 -7.98
N ARG A 58 -6.06 -0.98 -6.91
CA ARG A 58 -6.37 -0.42 -5.58
C ARG A 58 -5.56 -1.09 -4.50
N ALA A 59 -5.17 -0.32 -3.50
CA ALA A 59 -4.41 -0.86 -2.38
C ALA A 59 -5.34 -1.67 -1.45
N PRO A 60 -4.94 -2.87 -1.01
CA PRO A 60 -5.67 -3.65 -0.01
C PRO A 60 -6.02 -2.87 1.27
N GLY A 61 -5.18 -1.91 1.65
CA GLY A 61 -5.39 -1.04 2.81
C GLY A 61 -6.63 -0.16 2.75
N GLU A 62 -7.10 0.19 1.55
CA GLU A 62 -8.33 0.98 1.37
C GLU A 62 -9.58 0.21 1.86
N PHE A 63 -9.58 -1.13 1.75
CA PHE A 63 -10.69 -1.98 2.18
C PHE A 63 -10.54 -2.46 3.63
N LEU A 64 -9.31 -2.70 4.06
CA LEU A 64 -9.00 -3.24 5.38
C LEU A 64 -8.91 -2.19 6.48
N GLY A 65 -9.03 -0.90 6.13
CA GLY A 65 -8.98 0.19 7.11
C GLY A 65 -7.58 0.47 7.64
N PHE A 66 -6.55 0.04 6.90
CA PHE A 66 -5.18 0.46 7.17
C PHE A 66 -5.05 1.91 6.70
N GLU A 67 -5.21 2.87 7.61
CA GLU A 67 -4.80 4.25 7.37
C GLU A 67 -3.29 4.26 7.07
N GLY A 68 -2.93 4.50 5.81
CA GLY A 68 -1.59 4.96 5.43
C GLY A 68 -0.50 3.89 5.29
N ALA A 69 -0.64 2.96 4.33
CA ALA A 69 0.53 2.43 3.61
C ALA A 69 0.75 3.12 2.25
N ALA A 70 -0.09 4.10 1.90
CA ALA A 70 -0.04 4.86 0.65
C ALA A 70 0.80 6.15 0.72
N ASP A 71 1.44 6.45 1.87
CA ASP A 71 2.49 7.45 1.95
C ASP A 71 3.88 6.81 1.86
N ALA A 72 4.14 6.14 0.74
CA ALA A 72 5.51 5.93 0.28
C ALA A 72 6.12 7.21 -0.35
N SER A 73 5.35 8.32 -0.41
CA SER A 73 5.80 9.63 -0.92
C SER A 73 5.88 10.75 0.14
N GLY A 74 5.45 10.50 1.38
CA GLY A 74 5.74 11.37 2.52
C GLY A 74 7.17 11.15 3.03
N PRO A 75 7.81 12.12 3.71
CA PRO A 75 9.14 11.90 4.27
C PRO A 75 9.01 10.79 5.30
N ARG A 76 9.40 9.56 4.92
CA ARG A 76 9.68 8.49 5.88
C ARG A 76 10.59 9.12 6.91
N GLY A 77 10.08 9.30 8.13
CA GLY A 77 10.86 9.83 9.24
C GLY A 77 12.17 9.08 9.21
N ALA A 78 13.26 9.80 8.96
CA ALA A 78 14.50 9.12 8.66
C ALA A 78 14.86 8.22 9.85
N GLN A 79 15.22 6.97 9.56
CA GLN A 79 15.57 6.00 10.58
C GLN A 79 17.06 5.71 10.44
N VAL A 80 17.79 5.91 11.54
CA VAL A 80 19.22 5.60 11.62
C VAL A 80 19.37 4.29 12.38
N HIS A 81 19.72 3.22 11.67
CA HIS A 81 20.05 1.94 12.28
C HIS A 81 21.57 1.81 12.38
N LEU A 82 22.10 1.86 13.61
CA LEU A 82 23.50 1.60 13.85
C LEU A 82 23.72 0.09 14.03
N ARG A 83 24.67 -0.47 13.27
CA ARG A 83 25.03 -1.88 13.39
C ARG A 83 25.53 -2.14 14.82
N LYS A 84 25.07 -3.24 15.43
CA LYS A 84 25.36 -3.71 16.80
C LYS A 84 26.83 -4.09 17.08
N LYS A 85 27.80 -3.50 16.37
CA LYS A 85 29.22 -3.69 16.67
C LYS A 85 29.55 -2.76 17.85
N THR A 86 30.21 -3.27 18.88
CA THR A 86 30.55 -2.61 20.17
C THR A 86 31.49 -1.40 20.05
N THR A 87 31.63 -0.82 18.86
CA THR A 87 32.55 0.28 18.55
C THR A 87 31.98 1.65 18.86
N VAL A 88 30.69 1.77 19.21
CA VAL A 88 30.02 3.06 19.43
C VAL A 88 29.28 3.01 20.76
N SER A 89 29.53 3.98 21.64
CA SER A 89 28.76 4.12 22.88
C SER A 89 27.31 4.50 22.56
N PRO A 90 26.33 4.13 23.40
CA PRO A 90 24.92 4.51 23.21
C PRO A 90 24.72 6.03 23.04
N GLU A 91 25.46 6.83 23.81
CA GLU A 91 25.43 8.30 23.74
C GLU A 91 25.96 8.84 22.40
N THR A 92 27.05 8.26 21.88
CA THR A 92 27.60 8.62 20.57
C THR A 92 26.63 8.24 19.45
N ALA A 93 26.01 7.08 19.59
CA ALA A 93 25.00 6.57 18.66
C ALA A 93 23.78 7.49 18.57
N GLU A 94 23.28 7.95 19.71
CA GLU A 94 22.16 8.89 19.80
C GLU A 94 22.53 10.25 19.21
N SER A 95 23.69 10.80 19.58
CA SER A 95 24.19 12.07 19.06
C SER A 95 24.37 12.06 17.53
N LEU A 96 24.93 10.96 17.00
CA LEU A 96 25.11 10.77 15.57
C LEU A 96 23.76 10.62 14.85
N GLY A 97 22.83 9.88 15.44
CA GLY A 97 21.46 9.77 14.94
C GLY A 97 20.81 11.13 14.81
N ALA A 98 20.82 11.93 15.88
CA ALA A 98 20.26 13.28 15.88
C ALA A 98 20.89 14.19 14.81
N LEU A 99 22.20 14.11 14.62
CA LEU A 99 22.92 14.88 13.59
C LEU A 99 22.47 14.50 12.17
N ILE A 100 22.39 13.19 11.87
CA ILE A 100 21.99 12.69 10.55
C ILE A 100 20.57 13.16 10.22
N LEU A 101 19.64 13.07 11.18
CA LEU A 101 18.25 13.51 11.00
C LEU A 101 18.17 15.01 10.69
N LYS A 102 18.89 15.84 11.45
CA LYS A 102 18.93 17.30 11.22
C LYS A 102 19.52 17.62 9.84
N ALA A 103 20.59 16.93 9.43
CA ALA A 103 21.22 17.14 8.13
C ALA A 103 20.29 16.77 6.97
N GLN A 104 19.54 15.67 7.07
CA GLN A 104 18.57 15.27 6.06
C GLN A 104 17.42 16.26 5.93
N THR A 105 16.87 16.73 7.04
CA THR A 105 15.85 17.79 7.04
C THR A 105 16.36 19.05 6.34
N ALA A 106 17.59 19.49 6.66
CA ALA A 106 18.19 20.65 6.02
C ALA A 106 18.39 20.45 4.50
N ALA A 107 18.83 19.26 4.07
CA ALA A 107 19.00 18.92 2.66
C ALA A 107 17.67 18.89 1.90
N GLN A 108 16.60 18.35 2.51
CA GLN A 108 15.27 18.30 1.91
C GLN A 108 14.67 19.71 1.75
N VAL A 109 14.81 20.57 2.77
CA VAL A 109 14.38 21.97 2.69
C VAL A 109 15.12 22.69 1.56
N ARG A 110 16.44 22.53 1.49
CA ARG A 110 17.25 23.14 0.42
C ARG A 110 16.80 22.68 -0.97
N ASN A 111 16.57 21.38 -1.17
CA ASN A 111 16.13 20.85 -2.46
C ASN A 111 14.73 21.35 -2.85
N ARG A 112 13.84 21.58 -1.89
CA ARG A 112 12.51 22.17 -2.13
C ARG A 112 12.57 23.66 -2.50
N LEU A 113 13.58 24.40 -2.05
CA LEU A 113 13.73 25.82 -2.34
C LEU A 113 14.46 26.11 -3.66
N LEU A 114 15.21 25.14 -4.19
CA LEU A 114 16.04 25.29 -5.39
C LEU A 114 15.50 24.54 -6.62
N GLY A 115 14.38 23.82 -6.49
CA GLY A 115 13.68 23.14 -7.58
C GLY A 115 12.32 23.76 -7.81
#